data_AF-A0A7I7MQT5-F1
#
_entry.id   AF-A0A7I7MQT5-F1
#
_cell.length_a   1.000
_cell.length_b   1.000
_cell.length_c   1.000
_cell.angle_alpha   90.00
_cell.angle_beta   90.00
_cell.angle_gamma   90.00
#
_symmetry.space_group_name_H-M   'P 1'
#
loop_
_entity.id
_entity.type
_entity.pdbx_description
1 polymer ?
#
loop_
_entity_poly.entity_id
_entity_poly.type
_entity_poly.pdbx_seq_one_letter_code
_entity_poly.pdbx_strand_id
1 'polypeptide(L)'
;MAWVTAIAVAVPCGLVEAWLSGPTPFRILTSLAQPKWALPRWGWMLVGGVCYLIMAYAAATALRLGAPGKPGITFVVAVLLTDGIWNYLLYRRRRIDLAYAYLSPYPTLVVVTTWAIVALDSLVGTLVALYLAFLPYERAIKVEPRTAAAAAVCGCFGRGGGRAHGRRERALRVGWLSPGSRATPESGWGGAISTSSWIRSGGCVRG
;
A
#
# COMPACT_ATOMS: atom_id res chain seq x y z
N MET A 1 7.88 15.74 -29.19
CA MET A 1 8.80 14.69 -28.68
C MET A 1 8.69 14.48 -27.17
N ALA A 2 8.75 15.52 -26.33
CA ALA A 2 8.72 15.36 -24.87
C ALA A 2 7.58 14.50 -24.30
N TRP A 3 6.35 14.65 -24.82
CA TRP A 3 5.20 13.83 -24.39
C TRP A 3 5.37 12.34 -24.71
N VAL A 4 5.91 12.01 -25.88
CA VAL A 4 6.17 10.61 -26.27
C VAL A 4 7.19 10.01 -25.32
N THR A 5 8.27 10.73 -25.02
CA THR A 5 9.29 10.29 -24.05
C THR A 5 8.72 10.17 -22.64
N ALA A 6 7.90 11.11 -22.19
CA ALA A 6 7.26 11.05 -20.87
C ALA A 6 6.35 9.82 -20.73
N ILE A 7 5.53 9.53 -21.76
CA ILE A 7 4.72 8.31 -21.81
C ILE A 7 5.61 7.07 -21.85
N ALA A 8 6.67 7.08 -22.66
CA ALA A 8 7.63 5.97 -22.74
C ALA A 8 8.41 5.73 -21.44
N VAL A 9 8.43 6.69 -20.50
CA VAL A 9 8.97 6.53 -19.15
C VAL A 9 7.88 6.07 -18.18
N ALA A 10 6.72 6.72 -18.19
CA ALA A 10 5.63 6.44 -17.26
C ALA A 10 5.03 5.05 -17.46
N VAL A 11 4.87 4.60 -18.71
CA VAL A 11 4.29 3.28 -19.03
C VAL A 11 5.16 2.15 -18.47
N PRO A 12 6.48 2.08 -18.72
CA PRO A 12 7.33 1.08 -18.08
C PRO A 12 7.28 1.13 -16.56
N CYS A 13 7.26 2.32 -15.93
CA CYS A 13 7.12 2.40 -14.48
C CYS A 13 5.80 1.80 -13.99
N GLY A 14 4.67 2.09 -14.64
CA GLY A 14 3.37 1.49 -14.33
C GLY A 14 3.33 -0.02 -14.58
N LEU A 15 3.99 -0.51 -15.63
CA LEU A 15 4.11 -1.95 -15.88
C LEU A 15 4.97 -2.63 -14.82
N VAL A 16 6.06 -2.01 -14.40
CA VAL A 16 6.92 -2.49 -13.30
C VAL A 16 6.13 -2.53 -12.00
N GLU A 17 5.39 -1.48 -11.67
CA GLU A 17 4.52 -1.45 -10.49
C GLU A 17 3.46 -2.57 -10.54
N ALA A 18 2.76 -2.72 -11.67
CA ALA A 18 1.75 -3.76 -11.85
C ALA A 18 2.35 -5.16 -11.68
N TRP A 19 3.55 -5.39 -12.24
CA TRP A 19 4.28 -6.65 -12.10
C TRP A 19 4.75 -6.89 -10.66
N LEU A 20 5.26 -5.85 -9.99
CA LEU A 20 5.69 -5.87 -8.59
C LEU A 20 4.52 -6.17 -7.64
N SER A 21 3.33 -5.67 -7.97
CA SER A 21 2.08 -5.89 -7.22
C SER A 21 1.57 -7.34 -7.28
N GLY A 22 1.90 -8.07 -8.35
CA GLY A 22 1.47 -9.46 -8.56
C GLY A 22 0.03 -9.59 -9.08
N PRO A 23 -0.50 -10.82 -9.23
CA PRO A 23 -1.71 -11.08 -10.01
C PRO A 23 -3.03 -10.71 -9.32
N THR A 24 -3.05 -10.43 -8.01
CA THR A 24 -4.30 -10.15 -7.25
C THR A 24 -4.12 -9.18 -6.06
N PRO A 25 -3.56 -7.98 -6.26
CA PRO A 25 -3.30 -7.03 -5.16
C PRO A 25 -4.59 -6.67 -4.39
N PHE A 26 -5.70 -6.49 -5.10
CA PHE A 26 -6.98 -6.14 -4.49
C PHE A 26 -7.57 -7.24 -3.60
N ARG A 27 -7.28 -8.52 -3.85
CA ARG A 27 -7.77 -9.61 -3.00
C ARG A 27 -7.13 -9.54 -1.61
N ILE A 28 -5.86 -9.11 -1.55
CA ILE A 28 -5.14 -8.87 -0.31
C ILE A 28 -5.72 -7.65 0.40
N LEU A 29 -5.97 -6.54 -0.31
CA LEU A 29 -6.60 -5.35 0.27
C LEU A 29 -7.95 -5.65 0.91
N THR A 30 -8.81 -6.42 0.23
CA THR A 30 -10.13 -6.80 0.76
C THR A 30 -10.05 -7.77 1.93
N SER A 31 -8.92 -8.46 2.11
CA SER A 31 -8.71 -9.35 3.27
C SER A 31 -8.25 -8.60 4.52
N LEU A 32 -7.78 -7.36 4.37
CA LEU A 32 -7.41 -6.50 5.49
C LEU A 32 -8.66 -5.81 6.05
N ALA A 33 -8.70 -5.61 7.36
CA ALA A 33 -9.73 -4.79 7.97
C ALA A 33 -9.60 -3.34 7.46
N GLN A 34 -10.57 -2.89 6.67
CA GLN A 34 -10.61 -1.53 6.14
C GLN A 34 -11.66 -0.70 6.89
N PRO A 35 -11.40 0.59 7.13
CA PRO A 35 -12.41 1.48 7.70
C PRO A 35 -13.58 1.68 6.72
N LYS A 36 -14.76 2.04 7.25
CA LYS A 36 -15.99 2.22 6.44
C LYS A 36 -15.88 3.31 5.37
N TRP A 37 -14.95 4.25 5.55
CA TRP A 37 -14.69 5.36 4.64
C TRP A 37 -13.57 5.06 3.63
N ALA A 38 -13.00 3.85 3.63
CA ALA A 38 -12.03 3.44 2.63
C ALA A 38 -12.68 3.41 1.22
N LEU A 39 -11.93 3.86 0.22
CA LEU A 39 -12.39 3.85 -1.17
C LEU A 39 -12.66 2.41 -1.65
N PRO A 40 -13.71 2.21 -2.47
CA PRO A 40 -13.92 0.94 -3.15
C PRO A 40 -12.80 0.67 -4.17
N ARG A 41 -12.68 -0.57 -4.64
CA ARG A 41 -11.62 -1.02 -5.58
C ARG A 41 -11.48 -0.11 -6.81
N TRP A 42 -12.59 0.30 -7.42
CA TRP A 42 -12.57 1.18 -8.59
C TRP A 42 -12.07 2.59 -8.26
N GLY A 43 -12.33 3.07 -7.03
CA GLY A 43 -11.87 4.38 -6.57
C GLY A 43 -10.34 4.43 -6.46
N TRP A 44 -9.72 3.36 -5.96
CA TRP A 44 -8.25 3.23 -5.95
C TRP A 44 -7.64 3.23 -7.35
N MET A 45 -8.26 2.55 -8.31
CA MET A 45 -7.80 2.56 -9.71
C MET A 45 -7.89 3.96 -10.33
N LEU A 46 -8.98 4.68 -10.06
CA LEU A 46 -9.17 6.05 -10.54
C LEU A 46 -8.09 6.99 -9.98
N VAL A 47 -7.86 6.94 -8.66
CA VAL A 47 -6.84 7.78 -8.00
C VAL A 47 -5.45 7.47 -8.53
N GLY A 48 -5.08 6.18 -8.62
CA GLY A 48 -3.79 5.77 -9.18
C GLY A 48 -3.60 6.24 -10.63
N GLY A 49 -4.63 6.08 -11.47
CA GLY A 49 -4.61 6.56 -12.85
C GLY A 49 -4.42 8.08 -12.96
N VAL A 50 -5.15 8.86 -12.17
CA VAL A 50 -4.99 10.33 -12.12
C VAL A 50 -3.59 10.72 -11.67
N CYS A 51 -3.04 10.07 -10.63
CA CYS A 51 -1.69 10.33 -10.16
C CYS A 51 -0.64 10.04 -11.25
N TYR A 52 -0.79 8.95 -11.99
CA TYR A 52 0.07 8.62 -13.13
C TYR A 52 0.00 9.66 -14.24
N LEU A 53 -1.19 10.18 -14.55
CA LEU A 53 -1.35 11.25 -15.54
C LEU A 53 -0.66 12.55 -15.09
N ILE A 54 -0.80 12.92 -13.81
CA ILE A 54 -0.12 14.08 -13.22
C ILE A 54 1.40 13.92 -13.31
N MET A 55 1.94 12.74 -12.95
CA MET A 55 3.36 12.46 -13.02
C MET A 55 3.88 12.44 -14.47
N ALA A 56 3.12 11.90 -15.41
CA ALA A 56 3.47 11.95 -16.84
C ALA A 56 3.48 13.38 -17.38
N TYR A 57 2.55 14.23 -16.94
CA TYR A 57 2.57 15.65 -17.29
C TYR A 57 3.77 16.38 -16.69
N ALA A 58 4.08 16.14 -15.41
CA ALA A 58 5.29 16.66 -14.77
C ALA A 58 6.58 16.24 -15.49
N ALA A 59 6.68 14.97 -15.89
CA ALA A 59 7.78 14.46 -16.69
C ALA A 59 7.87 15.16 -18.06
N ALA A 60 6.76 15.33 -18.76
CA ALA A 60 6.73 16.00 -20.06
C ALA A 60 7.19 17.48 -19.94
N THR A 61 6.72 18.20 -18.93
CA THR A 61 7.13 19.59 -18.66
C THR A 61 8.62 19.68 -18.36
N ALA A 62 9.14 18.82 -17.50
CA ALA A 62 10.57 18.75 -17.21
C ALA A 62 11.40 18.46 -18.47
N LEU A 63 10.99 17.48 -19.29
CA LEU A 63 11.69 17.13 -20.52
C LEU A 63 11.69 18.26 -21.57
N ARG A 64 10.63 19.07 -21.65
CA ARG A 64 10.56 20.22 -22.58
C ARG A 64 11.60 21.29 -22.28
N LEU A 65 11.99 21.44 -21.02
CA LEU A 65 12.95 22.45 -20.58
C LEU A 65 14.41 22.00 -20.78
N GLY A 66 14.65 20.74 -21.14
CA GLY A 66 16.00 20.24 -21.41
C GLY A 66 16.86 20.11 -20.16
N ALA A 67 18.06 20.70 -20.16
CA ALA A 67 19.03 20.53 -19.07
C ALA A 67 18.51 20.99 -17.68
N PRO A 68 17.86 22.17 -17.55
CA PRO A 68 17.22 22.59 -16.31
C PRO A 68 16.17 21.61 -15.75
N GLY A 69 15.49 20.85 -16.62
CA GLY A 69 14.47 19.89 -16.21
C GLY A 69 14.99 18.53 -15.75
N LYS A 70 16.28 18.24 -15.92
CA LYS A 70 16.89 16.94 -15.55
C LYS A 70 16.66 16.54 -14.08
N PRO A 71 16.76 17.45 -13.08
CA PRO A 71 16.43 17.10 -11.71
C PRO A 71 14.95 16.72 -11.56
N GLY A 72 14.04 17.49 -12.17
CA GLY A 72 12.59 17.24 -12.12
C GLY A 72 12.21 15.86 -12.65
N ILE A 73 12.72 15.47 -13.83
CA ILE A 73 12.45 14.13 -14.39
C ILE A 73 13.04 13.02 -13.52
N THR A 74 14.24 13.22 -12.96
CA THR A 74 14.86 12.25 -12.05
C THR A 74 13.99 12.00 -10.82
N PHE A 75 13.46 13.07 -10.22
CA PHE A 75 12.58 12.98 -9.05
C PHE A 75 11.23 12.35 -9.39
N VAL A 76 10.63 12.67 -10.54
CA VAL A 76 9.39 12.03 -10.99
C VAL A 76 9.59 10.51 -11.15
N VAL A 77 10.67 10.09 -11.81
CA VAL A 77 10.99 8.66 -11.97
C VAL A 77 11.23 7.99 -10.62
N ALA A 78 11.96 8.67 -9.71
CA ALA A 78 12.18 8.17 -8.36
C ALA A 78 10.87 7.95 -7.60
N VAL A 79 9.90 8.87 -7.71
CA VAL A 79 8.57 8.72 -7.10
C VAL A 79 7.86 7.48 -7.65
N LEU A 80 7.77 7.34 -8.98
CA LEU A 80 7.09 6.22 -9.62
C LEU A 80 7.70 4.86 -9.28
N LEU A 81 9.02 4.77 -9.24
CA LEU A 81 9.72 3.53 -8.84
C LEU A 81 9.52 3.22 -7.36
N THR A 82 9.56 4.24 -6.50
CA THR A 82 9.36 4.08 -5.05
C THR A 82 7.94 3.59 -4.75
N ASP A 83 6.94 4.08 -5.48
CA ASP A 83 5.55 3.61 -5.38
C ASP A 83 5.44 2.11 -5.76
N GLY A 84 6.11 1.70 -6.85
CA GLY A 84 6.22 0.29 -7.23
C GLY A 84 6.87 -0.60 -6.17
N ILE A 85 7.96 -0.14 -5.55
CA ILE A 85 8.63 -0.88 -4.45
C ILE A 85 7.71 -0.99 -3.24
N TRP A 86 6.97 0.07 -2.91
CA TRP A 86 6.00 0.03 -1.83
C TRP A 86 4.91 -1.03 -2.09
N ASN A 87 4.37 -1.08 -3.31
CA ASN A 87 3.40 -2.09 -3.72
C ASN A 87 3.97 -3.52 -3.70
N TYR A 88 5.24 -3.71 -4.05
CA TYR A 88 5.93 -5.00 -3.88
C TYR A 88 5.96 -5.45 -2.42
N LEU A 89 6.34 -4.54 -1.50
CA LEU A 89 6.42 -4.85 -0.07
C LEU A 89 5.04 -5.18 0.50
N LEU A 90 4.02 -4.45 0.08
CA LEU A 90 2.64 -4.63 0.54
C LEU A 90 2.01 -5.92 -0.01
N TYR A 91 1.95 -6.08 -1.34
CA TYR A 91 1.17 -7.16 -1.96
C TYR A 91 1.96 -8.45 -2.08
N ARG A 92 3.22 -8.38 -2.49
CA ARG A 92 4.01 -9.58 -2.80
C ARG A 92 4.72 -10.14 -1.59
N ARG A 93 5.33 -9.27 -0.76
CA ARG A 93 5.99 -9.70 0.48
C ARG A 93 5.03 -9.80 1.66
N ARG A 94 3.85 -9.17 1.61
CA ARG A 94 2.85 -9.14 2.70
C ARG A 94 3.45 -8.65 4.02
N ARG A 95 4.48 -7.79 3.96
CA ARG A 95 5.18 -7.24 5.12
C ARG A 95 4.72 -5.80 5.32
N ILE A 96 3.53 -5.65 5.90
CA ILE A 96 2.90 -4.35 6.16
C ILE A 96 3.83 -3.45 6.99
N ASP A 97 4.58 -4.01 7.94
CA ASP A 97 5.55 -3.25 8.76
C ASP A 97 6.66 -2.60 7.91
N LEU A 98 7.20 -3.35 6.94
CA LEU A 98 8.23 -2.84 6.04
C LEU A 98 7.65 -1.83 5.05
N ALA A 99 6.45 -2.08 4.53
CA ALA A 99 5.75 -1.13 3.68
C ALA A 99 5.53 0.21 4.40
N TYR A 100 5.21 0.21 5.71
CA TYR A 100 5.11 1.44 6.49
C TYR A 100 6.44 2.14 6.72
N ALA A 101 7.46 1.39 7.14
CA ALA A 101 8.79 1.95 7.37
C ALA A 101 9.31 2.62 6.08
N TYR A 102 9.06 1.99 4.93
CA TYR A 102 9.41 2.50 3.61
C TYR A 102 8.56 3.72 3.18
N LEU A 103 7.30 3.80 3.59
CA LEU A 103 6.42 4.95 3.35
C LEU A 103 6.79 6.18 4.21
N SER A 104 7.63 6.03 5.23
CA SER A 104 8.04 7.14 6.08
C SER A 104 8.82 8.23 5.32
N PRO A 105 9.89 7.90 4.54
CA PRO A 105 10.60 8.88 3.73
C PRO A 105 9.87 9.31 2.44
N TYR A 106 8.81 8.59 2.04
CA TYR A 106 8.13 8.82 0.76
C TYR A 106 7.54 10.24 0.59
N PRO A 107 6.84 10.84 1.59
CA PRO A 107 6.36 12.21 1.46
C PRO A 107 7.48 13.23 1.25
N THR A 108 8.65 13.03 1.86
CA THR A 108 9.81 13.91 1.64
C THR A 108 10.23 13.88 0.18
N LEU A 109 10.25 12.70 -0.43
CA LEU A 109 10.52 12.57 -1.87
C LEU A 109 9.48 13.32 -2.70
N VAL A 110 8.18 13.16 -2.41
CA VAL A 110 7.11 13.85 -3.14
C VAL A 110 7.17 15.37 -2.94
N VAL A 111 7.52 15.86 -1.75
CA VAL A 111 7.72 17.31 -1.48
C VAL A 111 8.88 17.86 -2.31
N VAL A 112 10.01 17.15 -2.35
CA VAL A 112 11.17 17.55 -3.16
C VAL A 112 10.82 17.53 -4.65
N THR A 113 10.10 16.52 -5.13
CA THR A 113 9.59 16.46 -6.50
C THR A 113 8.67 17.65 -6.78
N THR A 114 7.73 17.94 -5.89
CA THR A 114 6.79 19.07 -6.02
C THR A 114 7.56 20.37 -6.14
N TRP A 115 8.51 20.64 -5.24
CA TRP A 115 9.35 21.83 -5.28
C TRP A 115 10.13 21.93 -6.60
N ALA A 116 10.76 20.84 -7.02
CA ALA A 116 11.51 20.80 -8.26
C ALA A 116 10.63 21.09 -9.48
N ILE A 117 9.39 20.62 -9.51
CA ILE A 117 8.45 20.87 -10.60
C ILE A 117 7.84 22.27 -10.53
N VAL A 118 7.52 22.79 -9.34
CA VAL A 118 7.04 24.18 -9.16
C VAL A 118 8.06 25.19 -9.68
N ALA A 119 9.36 24.92 -9.47
CA ALA A 119 10.45 25.76 -9.99
C ALA A 119 10.52 25.78 -11.53
N LEU A 120 9.91 24.80 -12.20
CA LEU A 120 9.83 24.69 -13.66
C LEU A 120 8.50 25.22 -14.21
N ASP A 121 7.39 24.86 -13.56
CA ASP A 121 6.02 25.23 -13.91
C ASP A 121 5.12 25.13 -12.65
N SER A 122 4.57 26.27 -12.21
CA SER A 122 3.79 26.37 -10.99
C SER A 122 2.45 25.63 -11.07
N LEU A 123 1.82 25.58 -12.23
CA LEU A 123 0.55 24.87 -12.42
C LEU A 123 0.77 23.37 -12.29
N VAL A 124 1.76 22.83 -13.01
CA VAL A 124 2.08 21.40 -12.96
C VAL A 124 2.60 21.01 -11.58
N GLY A 125 3.41 21.87 -10.95
CA GLY A 125 3.85 21.67 -9.57
C GLY A 125 2.68 21.63 -8.58
N THR A 126 1.67 22.48 -8.78
CA THR A 126 0.44 22.47 -7.96
C THR A 126 -0.36 21.17 -8.14
N LEU A 127 -0.43 20.64 -9.36
CA LEU A 127 -1.04 19.33 -9.60
C LEU A 127 -0.30 18.21 -8.88
N VAL A 128 1.04 18.23 -8.86
CA VAL A 128 1.84 17.29 -8.06
C VAL A 128 1.58 17.50 -6.57
N ALA A 129 1.36 18.74 -6.11
CA ALA A 129 1.02 19.02 -4.71
C ALA A 129 -0.34 18.42 -4.29
N LEU A 130 -1.30 18.25 -5.21
CA LEU A 130 -2.55 17.53 -4.91
C LEU A 130 -2.27 16.07 -4.49
N TYR A 131 -1.21 15.47 -5.00
CA TYR A 131 -0.78 14.14 -4.59
C TYR A 131 -0.28 14.14 -3.12
N LEU A 132 0.36 15.21 -2.65
CA LEU A 132 0.73 15.34 -1.24
C LEU A 132 -0.49 15.37 -0.32
N ALA A 133 -1.57 16.03 -0.73
CA ALA A 133 -2.81 16.09 0.04
C ALA A 133 -3.46 14.71 0.20
N PHE A 134 -3.15 13.76 -0.70
CA PHE A 134 -3.64 12.39 -0.63
C PHE A 134 -2.84 11.49 0.35
N LEU A 135 -1.57 11.82 0.64
CA LEU A 135 -0.72 10.98 1.51
C LEU A 135 -1.23 10.85 2.96
N PRO A 136 -1.77 11.90 3.61
CA PRO A 136 -2.41 11.76 4.92
C PRO A 136 -3.58 10.79 4.92
N TYR A 137 -4.41 10.81 3.87
CA TYR A 137 -5.54 9.89 3.71
C TYR A 137 -5.05 8.44 3.62
N GLU A 138 -4.00 8.19 2.83
CA GLU A 138 -3.39 6.86 2.78
C GLU A 138 -2.87 6.38 4.14
N ARG A 139 -2.24 7.27 4.91
CA ARG A 139 -1.71 6.94 6.25
C ARG A 139 -2.85 6.67 7.24
N ALA A 140 -3.94 7.42 7.17
CA ALA A 140 -5.08 7.28 8.07
C ALA A 140 -5.76 5.92 7.96
N ILE A 141 -5.98 5.40 6.73
CA ILE A 141 -6.61 4.08 6.47
C ILE A 141 -5.87 2.94 7.17
N LYS A 142 -4.61 3.20 7.41
CA LYS A 142 -3.53 2.24 7.55
C LYS A 142 -3.14 2.08 9.04
N VAL A 143 -3.32 3.12 9.85
CA VAL A 143 -2.99 3.14 11.30
C VAL A 143 -4.08 2.52 12.19
N GLU A 144 -5.36 2.71 11.84
CA GLU A 144 -6.52 2.33 12.67
C GLU A 144 -6.61 0.82 13.03
N PRO A 145 -6.22 -0.14 12.17
CA PRO A 145 -6.31 -1.57 12.51
C PRO A 145 -5.33 -2.01 13.61
N ARG A 146 -4.18 -1.32 13.76
CA ARG A 146 -3.14 -1.72 14.73
C ARG A 146 -3.50 -1.35 16.16
N THR A 147 -4.09 -0.17 16.36
CA THR A 147 -4.50 0.28 17.69
C THR A 147 -5.66 -0.56 18.22
N ALA A 148 -6.62 -0.94 17.36
CA ALA A 148 -7.72 -1.83 17.74
C ALA A 148 -7.24 -3.23 18.11
N ALA A 149 -6.31 -3.82 17.34
CA ALA A 149 -5.75 -5.14 17.63
C ALA A 149 -4.90 -5.15 18.92
N ALA A 150 -4.08 -4.12 19.13
CA ALA A 150 -3.28 -3.99 20.36
C ALA A 150 -4.18 -3.78 21.60
N ALA A 151 -5.23 -2.97 21.49
CA ALA A 151 -6.19 -2.74 22.57
C ALA A 151 -6.98 -4.02 22.94
N ALA A 152 -7.35 -4.85 21.96
CA ALA A 152 -8.04 -6.12 22.21
C ALA A 152 -7.16 -7.13 22.98
N VAL A 153 -5.86 -7.19 22.68
CA VAL A 153 -4.90 -8.05 23.40
C VAL A 153 -4.71 -7.57 24.84
N CYS A 154 -4.59 -6.25 25.07
CA CYS A 154 -4.48 -5.71 26.43
C CYS A 154 -5.78 -5.83 27.25
N GLY A 155 -6.95 -5.69 26.61
CA GLY A 155 -8.26 -5.78 27.27
C GLY A 155 -8.60 -7.19 27.78
N CYS A 156 -8.13 -8.25 27.09
CA CYS A 156 -8.29 -9.63 27.56
C CYS A 156 -7.43 -9.95 28.79
N PHE A 157 -6.34 -9.21 29.04
CA PHE A 157 -5.44 -9.46 30.16
C PHE A 157 -5.93 -8.83 31.48
N GLY A 158 -6.78 -7.81 31.41
CA GLY A 158 -7.24 -7.04 32.59
C GLY A 158 -8.49 -7.58 33.31
N ARG A 159 -9.13 -8.65 32.83
CA ARG A 159 -10.38 -9.19 33.42
C ARG A 159 -10.23 -10.57 34.05
N GLY A 160 -9.00 -10.97 34.38
CA GLY A 160 -8.70 -12.15 35.20
C GLY A 160 -8.56 -11.78 36.66
N GLY A 161 -9.67 -11.41 37.31
CA GLY A 161 -9.74 -11.31 38.76
C GLY A 161 -9.34 -12.65 39.41
N GLY A 162 -8.49 -12.55 40.43
CA GLY A 162 -7.80 -13.64 41.09
C GLY A 162 -8.59 -14.92 41.33
N ARG A 163 -7.97 -16.04 40.98
CA ARG A 163 -7.98 -17.24 41.82
C ARG A 163 -6.59 -17.84 41.80
N ALA A 164 -5.88 -17.61 42.89
CA ALA A 164 -4.71 -18.38 43.26
C ALA A 164 -5.10 -19.85 43.34
N HIS A 165 -4.50 -20.68 42.49
CA HIS A 165 -4.18 -22.04 42.88
C HIS A 165 -2.98 -22.50 42.07
N GLY A 166 -1.88 -22.70 42.78
CA GLY A 166 -0.65 -23.24 42.21
C GLY A 166 -0.89 -24.59 41.58
N ARG A 167 -0.06 -24.89 40.57
CA ARG A 167 0.56 -26.21 40.31
C ARG A 167 1.06 -26.26 38.86
N ARG A 168 2.36 -26.59 38.74
CA ARG A 168 3.09 -27.10 37.58
C ARG A 168 3.48 -26.12 36.48
N GLU A 169 4.69 -25.61 36.65
CA GLU A 169 5.66 -25.47 35.56
C GLU A 169 5.65 -26.72 34.67
N ARG A 170 5.12 -26.58 33.45
CA ARG A 170 5.46 -27.47 32.35
C ARG A 170 5.76 -26.64 31.13
N ALA A 171 7.04 -26.65 30.79
CA ALA A 171 7.66 -26.20 29.56
C ALA A 171 6.70 -26.21 28.35
N LEU A 172 6.34 -25.02 27.88
CA LEU A 172 5.84 -24.83 26.53
C LEU A 172 6.89 -24.09 25.73
N ARG A 173 7.68 -24.88 24.99
CA ARG A 173 8.48 -24.41 23.86
C ARG A 173 7.51 -23.73 22.89
N VAL A 174 7.65 -22.42 22.76
CA VAL A 174 7.01 -21.65 21.69
C VAL A 174 7.69 -22.05 20.39
N GLY A 175 7.06 -22.99 19.67
CA GLY A 175 7.44 -23.39 18.32
C GLY A 175 7.22 -22.22 17.38
N TRP A 176 8.33 -21.60 16.98
CA TRP A 176 8.40 -20.66 15.88
C TRP A 176 8.03 -21.38 14.56
N LEU A 177 7.02 -20.83 13.88
CA LEU A 177 6.77 -20.86 12.43
C LEU A 177 6.90 -22.22 11.70
N SER A 178 5.76 -22.84 11.37
CA SER A 178 5.67 -23.77 10.24
C SER A 178 5.72 -22.99 8.91
N PRO A 179 6.72 -23.23 8.03
CA PRO A 179 6.68 -22.79 6.64
C PRO A 179 6.12 -23.94 5.80
N GLY A 180 4.83 -23.87 5.41
CA GLY A 180 4.28 -24.94 4.60
C GLY A 180 2.78 -24.86 4.33
N SER A 181 2.36 -23.92 3.50
CA SER A 181 1.12 -24.08 2.75
C SER A 181 1.38 -23.75 1.28
N ARG A 182 1.68 -24.79 0.50
CA ARG A 182 1.58 -24.75 -0.96
C ARG A 182 0.12 -24.51 -1.31
N ALA A 183 -0.21 -23.33 -1.80
CA ALA A 183 -1.44 -23.13 -2.55
C ALA A 183 -1.23 -23.73 -3.95
N THR A 184 -2.13 -24.62 -4.34
CA THR A 184 -2.25 -25.14 -5.70
C THR A 184 -2.61 -24.02 -6.68
N PRO A 185 -2.20 -24.09 -7.95
CA PRO A 185 -2.64 -23.14 -8.97
C PRO A 185 -4.01 -23.56 -9.49
N GLU A 186 -5.07 -22.87 -9.09
CA GLU A 186 -6.30 -22.86 -9.88
C GLU A 186 -6.17 -21.77 -10.96
N SER A 187 -5.85 -22.24 -12.16
CA SER A 187 -6.14 -21.56 -13.42
C SER A 187 -7.66 -21.50 -13.62
N GLY A 188 -8.21 -20.33 -13.93
CA GLY A 188 -9.60 -20.24 -14.36
C GLY A 188 -10.16 -18.84 -14.33
N TRP A 189 -9.97 -18.09 -15.42
CA TRP A 189 -10.89 -17.02 -15.79
C TRP A 189 -12.25 -17.66 -16.13
N GLY A 190 -13.30 -17.35 -15.37
CA GLY A 190 -14.66 -17.83 -15.63
C GLY A 190 -15.60 -17.37 -14.52
N GLY A 191 -16.55 -16.50 -14.86
CA GLY A 191 -17.45 -15.88 -13.90
C GLY A 191 -18.47 -16.86 -13.30
N ALA A 192 -18.92 -16.56 -12.09
CA ALA A 192 -20.30 -16.77 -11.63
C ALA A 192 -20.49 -16.10 -10.27
N ILE A 193 -21.65 -15.48 -10.13
CA ILE A 193 -22.22 -14.95 -8.91
C ILE A 193 -22.49 -16.14 -7.96
N SER A 194 -22.03 -16.05 -6.71
CA SER A 194 -22.57 -16.88 -5.62
C SER A 194 -22.51 -16.12 -4.30
N THR A 195 -23.68 -15.63 -3.90
CA THR A 195 -24.01 -15.22 -2.55
C THR A 195 -24.13 -16.46 -1.66
N SER A 196 -23.31 -16.57 -0.61
CA SER A 196 -23.70 -17.01 0.75
C SER A 196 -22.51 -17.50 1.58
N SER A 197 -22.62 -17.30 2.91
CA SER A 197 -21.88 -17.98 3.98
C SER A 197 -20.40 -17.63 4.17
N TRP A 198 -20.11 -16.58 4.96
CA TRP A 198 -19.02 -16.59 5.96
C TRP A 198 -19.36 -15.67 7.15
N ILE A 199 -20.27 -16.11 8.01
CA ILE A 199 -20.16 -15.87 9.46
C ILE A 199 -19.97 -17.25 10.07
N ARG A 200 -18.70 -17.67 10.17
CA ARG A 200 -18.30 -18.72 11.12
C ARG A 200 -17.66 -18.00 12.28
N SER A 201 -18.49 -17.58 13.22
CA SER A 201 -18.11 -17.28 14.59
C SER A 201 -17.40 -18.51 15.14
N GLY A 202 -16.08 -18.44 15.22
CA GLY A 202 -15.27 -19.44 15.92
C GLY A 202 -15.70 -19.48 17.38
N GLY A 203 -16.34 -20.58 17.77
CA GLY A 203 -16.68 -20.84 19.15
C GLY A 203 -15.42 -20.87 20.00
N CYS A 204 -15.42 -20.11 21.09
CA CYS A 204 -14.53 -20.34 22.22
C CYS A 204 -14.79 -21.75 22.76
N VAL A 205 -13.92 -22.69 22.42
CA VAL A 205 -13.82 -23.96 23.16
C VAL A 205 -13.16 -23.62 24.49
N ARG A 206 -13.95 -23.64 25.57
CA ARG A 206 -13.44 -23.70 26.93
C ARG A 206 -12.97 -25.13 27.19
N GLY A 207 -11.68 -25.31 27.39
CA GLY A 207 -11.07 -26.47 28.02
C GLY A 207 -10.35 -26.01 29.28
#